data_AF-A0A916TA78-F1
#
_entry.id   AF-A0A916TA78-F1
#
_cell.length_a   1.000
_cell.length_b   1.000
_cell.length_c   1.000
_cell.angle_alpha   90.00
_cell.angle_beta   90.00
_cell.angle_gamma   90.00
#
_symmetry.space_group_name_H-M   'P 1'
#
loop_
_entity.id
_entity.type
_entity.pdbx_description
1 polymer ?
#
loop_
_entity_poly.entity_id
_entity_poly.type
_entity_poly.pdbx_seq_one_letter_code
_entity_poly.pdbx_strand_id
1 'polypeptide(L)'
;MLLAKRLSKTVIFMMCLASPASAAEFLVFHPNSGTLDSPNPSMVVTQHQTDEPSVLERALVLYFDGPSENEVQLGAIRSFKCVKEDAFEKYTYTELASGSGFFDCGSRDVFQSVSIHDGTARINLKGMPAAATSGQWQQFWIPLKRTSEQFDTVSAVQLQVGGADVLGGEGCPTMCFILPKTGSVDQAFVDRWTQ
;
A
#
# COMPACT_ATOMS: atom_id res chain seq x y z
N MET A 1 -4.01 -48.17 -39.82
CA MET A 1 -2.70 -47.86 -39.22
C MET A 1 -2.26 -46.52 -39.84
N LEU A 2 -2.27 -45.34 -39.23
CA LEU A 2 -2.36 -44.85 -37.86
C LEU A 2 -3.14 -43.50 -37.85
N LEU A 3 -4.01 -43.37 -36.85
CA LEU A 3 -4.29 -42.21 -35.99
C LEU A 3 -3.86 -40.78 -36.39
N ALA A 4 -4.88 -39.89 -36.39
CA ALA A 4 -5.01 -38.68 -35.57
C ALA A 4 -3.85 -37.65 -35.53
N LYS A 5 -4.13 -36.41 -35.97
CA LYS A 5 -4.08 -35.21 -35.09
C LYS A 5 -4.54 -33.92 -35.80
N ARG A 6 -5.50 -33.26 -35.14
CA ARG A 6 -5.81 -31.81 -35.15
C ARG A 6 -6.78 -31.29 -36.21
N LEU A 7 -8.04 -31.70 -36.00
CA LEU A 7 -9.17 -30.78 -35.95
C LEU A 7 -8.87 -29.53 -35.10
N SER A 8 -9.56 -28.44 -35.43
CA SER A 8 -9.79 -27.23 -34.61
C SER A 8 -8.71 -26.14 -34.68
N LYS A 9 -8.72 -25.38 -35.78
CA LYS A 9 -8.20 -23.99 -35.83
C LYS A 9 -9.26 -23.00 -36.32
N THR A 10 -10.54 -23.31 -36.12
CA THR A 10 -11.64 -22.39 -36.39
C THR A 10 -12.35 -22.12 -35.08
N VAL A 11 -11.77 -21.24 -34.26
CA VAL A 11 -12.49 -20.59 -33.16
C VAL A 11 -12.67 -19.13 -33.56
N ILE A 12 -13.84 -18.90 -34.16
CA ILE A 12 -14.73 -17.74 -33.99
C ILE A 12 -14.00 -16.40 -33.80
N PHE A 13 -13.77 -15.71 -34.91
CA PHE A 13 -13.47 -14.27 -34.94
C PHE A 13 -14.63 -13.58 -35.65
N MET A 14 -15.79 -13.49 -34.97
CA MET A 14 -16.86 -12.55 -35.31
C MET A 14 -17.96 -12.55 -34.25
N MET A 15 -17.81 -11.68 -33.25
CA MET A 15 -18.92 -10.94 -32.67
C MET A 15 -18.41 -9.52 -32.40
N CYS A 16 -18.91 -8.57 -33.20
CA CYS A 16 -18.67 -7.15 -33.07
C CYS A 16 -19.60 -6.53 -32.01
N LEU A 17 -19.07 -5.51 -31.32
CA LEU A 17 -19.76 -4.36 -30.70
C LEU A 17 -20.38 -4.57 -29.30
N ALA A 18 -19.55 -4.48 -28.25
CA ALA A 18 -19.73 -3.54 -27.13
C ALA A 18 -18.56 -3.69 -26.13
N SER A 19 -17.73 -2.64 -26.05
CA SER A 19 -16.64 -2.39 -25.09
C SER A 19 -15.49 -3.39 -25.03
N PRO A 20 -14.30 -3.08 -25.59
CA PRO A 20 -13.06 -3.50 -24.95
C PRO A 20 -12.82 -2.55 -23.77
N ALA A 21 -13.61 -2.68 -22.70
CA ALA A 21 -13.07 -2.37 -21.39
C ALA A 21 -12.16 -3.56 -21.10
N SER A 22 -10.91 -3.49 -21.57
CA SER A 22 -9.89 -4.43 -21.16
C SER A 22 -9.74 -4.24 -19.66
N ALA A 23 -10.27 -5.16 -18.86
CA ALA A 23 -10.01 -5.17 -17.43
C ALA A 23 -8.48 -5.14 -17.27
N ALA A 24 -7.96 -4.10 -16.59
CA ALA A 24 -6.54 -4.01 -16.30
C ALA A 24 -6.22 -4.97 -15.15
N GLU A 25 -5.23 -5.83 -15.35
CA GLU A 25 -4.70 -6.72 -14.31
C GLU A 25 -3.55 -6.04 -13.59
N PHE A 26 -3.57 -6.06 -12.26
CA PHE A 26 -2.48 -5.56 -11.43
C PHE A 26 -2.27 -6.43 -10.19
N LEU A 27 -1.09 -6.33 -9.60
CA LEU A 27 -0.66 -7.08 -8.43
C LEU A 27 -0.61 -6.19 -7.20
N VAL A 28 -1.12 -6.66 -6.06
CA VAL A 28 -0.92 -6.01 -4.76
C VAL A 28 0.01 -6.87 -3.93
N PHE A 29 1.06 -6.26 -3.38
CA PHE A 29 2.06 -6.92 -2.57
C PHE A 29 1.80 -6.62 -1.09
N HIS A 30 1.55 -7.66 -0.30
CA HIS A 30 1.43 -7.56 1.16
C HIS A 30 2.62 -8.26 1.84
N PRO A 31 3.09 -7.79 3.01
CA PRO A 31 4.06 -8.54 3.79
C PRO A 31 3.46 -9.87 4.27
N ASN A 32 4.31 -10.89 4.39
CA ASN A 32 3.94 -12.21 4.92
C ASN A 32 4.29 -12.32 6.42
N SER A 33 3.69 -13.29 7.11
CA SER A 33 3.97 -13.72 8.48
C SER A 33 5.43 -14.17 8.76
N GLY A 34 6.29 -14.24 7.72
CA GLY A 34 7.68 -14.67 7.79
C GLY A 34 8.69 -13.54 8.03
N THR A 35 9.37 -13.64 9.18
CA THR A 35 10.51 -12.87 9.75
C THR A 35 10.45 -11.34 9.66
N LEU A 36 9.95 -10.77 10.76
CA LEU A 36 10.12 -9.39 11.23
C LEU A 36 11.58 -8.89 11.25
N ASP A 37 12.55 -9.81 11.18
CA ASP A 37 14.00 -9.52 11.24
C ASP A 37 14.77 -9.82 9.94
N SER A 38 14.08 -10.13 8.82
CA SER A 38 14.75 -10.30 7.53
C SER A 38 14.89 -8.95 6.81
N PRO A 39 16.08 -8.56 6.32
CA PRO A 39 16.24 -7.38 5.47
C PRO A 39 15.50 -7.50 4.12
N ASN A 40 14.98 -8.70 3.82
CA ASN A 40 14.08 -8.97 2.71
C ASN A 40 12.82 -9.65 3.27
N PRO A 41 11.80 -8.89 3.72
CA PRO A 41 10.56 -9.48 4.17
C PRO A 41 9.91 -10.23 3.01
N SER A 42 9.45 -11.46 3.28
CA SER A 42 8.71 -12.24 2.30
C SER A 42 7.34 -11.58 2.03
N MET A 43 6.84 -11.64 0.78
CA MET A 43 5.60 -10.97 0.36
C MET A 43 4.61 -11.95 -0.27
N VAL A 44 3.32 -11.72 -0.02
CA VAL A 44 2.20 -12.34 -0.73
C VAL A 44 1.79 -11.41 -1.87
N VAL A 45 1.58 -11.98 -3.05
CA VAL A 45 1.21 -11.26 -4.27
C VAL A 45 -0.17 -11.69 -4.70
N THR A 46 -1.09 -10.73 -4.83
CA THR A 46 -2.47 -11.00 -5.26
C THR A 46 -2.79 -10.28 -6.55
N GLN A 47 -3.47 -10.95 -7.49
CA GLN A 47 -3.90 -10.36 -8.75
C GLN A 47 -5.33 -9.81 -8.65
N HIS A 48 -5.53 -8.59 -9.14
CA HIS A 48 -6.83 -7.91 -9.18
C HIS A 48 -7.18 -7.47 -10.60
N GLN A 49 -8.47 -7.48 -10.93
CA GLN A 49 -9.03 -7.03 -12.20
C GLN A 49 -9.93 -5.82 -11.99
N THR A 50 -9.85 -4.83 -12.89
CA THR A 50 -10.67 -3.61 -12.83
C THR A 50 -10.96 -3.03 -14.21
N ASP A 51 -12.14 -2.44 -14.37
CA ASP A 51 -12.56 -1.71 -15.59
C ASP A 51 -12.34 -0.18 -15.49
N GLU A 52 -11.74 0.30 -14.40
CA GLU A 52 -11.55 1.73 -14.12
C GLU A 52 -10.18 2.28 -14.59
N PRO A 53 -10.08 3.56 -14.99
CA PRO A 53 -8.88 4.13 -15.60
C PRO A 53 -7.71 4.41 -14.64
N SER A 54 -7.94 4.53 -13.32
CA SER A 54 -6.90 4.83 -12.32
C SER A 54 -6.39 3.57 -11.62
N VAL A 55 -5.70 2.70 -12.37
CA VAL A 55 -5.28 1.36 -11.90
C VAL A 55 -4.25 1.44 -10.75
N LEU A 56 -3.32 2.41 -10.81
CA LEU A 56 -2.33 2.63 -9.73
C LEU A 56 -3.01 3.06 -8.42
N GLU A 57 -3.89 4.06 -8.47
CA GLU A 57 -4.59 4.54 -7.29
C GLU A 57 -5.38 3.42 -6.62
N ARG A 58 -6.04 2.59 -7.41
CA ARG A 58 -6.78 1.43 -6.90
C ARG A 58 -5.88 0.39 -6.26
N ALA A 59 -4.73 0.10 -6.87
CA ALA A 59 -3.74 -0.79 -6.28
C ALA A 59 -3.25 -0.28 -4.91
N LEU A 60 -3.03 1.04 -4.80
CA LEU A 60 -2.65 1.69 -3.56
C LEU A 60 -3.78 1.69 -2.52
N VAL A 61 -5.03 1.93 -2.93
CA VAL A 61 -6.20 1.82 -2.05
C VAL A 61 -6.29 0.41 -1.46
N LEU A 62 -6.18 -0.64 -2.28
CA LEU A 62 -6.20 -2.03 -1.80
C LEU A 62 -5.02 -2.32 -0.87
N TYR A 63 -3.82 -1.84 -1.20
CA TYR A 63 -2.67 -1.93 -0.32
C TYR A 63 -2.97 -1.30 1.05
N PHE A 64 -3.56 -0.10 1.08
CA PHE A 64 -3.85 0.62 2.32
C PHE A 64 -5.10 0.14 3.07
N ASP A 65 -6.04 -0.55 2.41
CA ASP A 65 -7.14 -1.23 3.10
C ASP A 65 -6.69 -2.55 3.73
N GLY A 66 -5.51 -3.04 3.33
CA GLY A 66 -4.89 -4.26 3.82
C GLY A 66 -5.45 -5.53 3.16
N PRO A 67 -4.87 -6.69 3.49
CA PRO A 67 -5.28 -7.95 2.90
C PRO A 67 -6.71 -8.33 3.31
N SER A 68 -7.45 -8.91 2.36
CA SER A 68 -8.69 -9.64 2.58
C SER A 68 -8.46 -10.91 3.41
N GLU A 69 -9.53 -11.49 3.93
CA GLU A 69 -9.46 -12.72 4.73
C GLU A 69 -8.82 -13.90 3.98
N ASN A 70 -9.02 -13.99 2.66
CA ASN A 70 -8.38 -15.02 1.85
C ASN A 70 -6.87 -14.79 1.75
N GLU A 71 -6.43 -13.55 1.60
CA GLU A 71 -5.02 -13.21 1.55
C GLU A 71 -4.34 -13.42 2.90
N VAL A 72 -5.06 -13.16 4.00
CA VAL A 72 -4.61 -13.50 5.36
C VAL A 72 -4.42 -15.02 5.51
N GLN A 73 -5.33 -15.84 4.97
CA GLN A 73 -5.15 -17.31 4.95
C GLN A 73 -3.93 -17.76 4.13
N LEU A 74 -3.50 -16.96 3.16
CA LEU A 74 -2.27 -17.17 2.38
C LEU A 74 -1.02 -16.61 3.08
N GLY A 75 -1.16 -16.05 4.29
CA GLY A 75 -0.07 -15.56 5.13
C GLY A 75 0.16 -14.05 5.09
N ALA A 76 -0.65 -13.29 4.34
CA ALA A 76 -0.54 -11.83 4.31
C ALA A 76 -0.88 -11.22 5.68
N ILE A 77 -0.13 -10.19 6.09
CA ILE A 77 -0.34 -9.51 7.37
C ILE A 77 -0.87 -8.09 7.17
N ARG A 78 -1.84 -7.70 8.01
CA ARG A 78 -2.30 -6.31 8.10
C ARG A 78 -1.18 -5.48 8.73
N SER A 79 -0.61 -4.58 7.93
CA SER A 79 0.74 -4.07 8.22
C SER A 79 0.76 -2.84 9.12
N PHE A 80 -0.36 -2.20 9.41
CA PHE A 80 -0.33 -0.95 10.18
C PHE A 80 -1.62 -0.63 10.94
N LYS A 81 -1.47 0.27 11.91
CA LYS A 81 -2.54 0.90 12.70
C LYS A 81 -2.47 2.41 12.56
N CYS A 82 -3.50 3.12 12.99
CA CYS A 82 -3.45 4.57 13.11
C CYS A 82 -3.51 5.00 14.57
N VAL A 83 -2.90 6.15 14.85
CA VAL A 83 -2.94 6.84 16.13
C VAL A 83 -3.13 8.32 15.86
N LYS A 84 -3.97 8.99 16.64
CA LYS A 84 -4.08 10.45 16.57
C LYS A 84 -2.88 11.08 17.27
N GLU A 85 -2.37 12.18 16.73
CA GLU A 85 -1.20 12.89 17.27
C GLU A 85 -1.32 13.22 18.77
N ASP A 86 -2.49 13.65 19.22
CA ASP A 86 -2.73 13.95 20.65
C ASP A 86 -2.70 12.70 21.54
N ALA A 87 -3.16 11.56 21.02
CA ALA A 87 -2.99 10.27 21.69
C ALA A 87 -1.50 9.85 21.69
N PHE A 88 -0.80 10.05 20.57
CA PHE A 88 0.61 9.72 20.45
C PHE A 88 1.50 10.51 21.42
N GLU A 89 1.24 11.81 21.60
CA GLU A 89 1.94 12.66 22.58
C GLU A 89 1.61 12.28 24.03
N LYS A 90 0.40 11.79 24.28
CA LYS A 90 -0.09 11.49 25.62
C LYS A 90 0.42 10.16 26.15
N TYR A 91 0.47 9.14 25.31
CA TYR A 91 0.80 7.78 25.72
C TYR A 91 2.31 7.55 25.69
N THR A 92 2.82 6.92 26.75
CA THR A 92 4.17 6.38 26.73
C THR A 92 4.29 5.27 25.68
N TYR A 93 5.53 4.99 25.25
CA TYR A 93 5.78 3.87 24.33
C TYR A 93 5.20 2.54 24.84
N THR A 94 5.27 2.28 26.15
CA THR A 94 4.71 1.07 26.77
C THR A 94 3.18 1.00 26.68
N GLU A 95 2.49 2.14 26.81
CA GLU A 95 1.03 2.21 26.65
C GLU A 95 0.62 2.07 25.18
N LEU A 96 1.38 2.65 24.26
CA LEU A 96 1.19 2.42 22.83
C LEU A 96 1.43 0.94 22.49
N ALA A 97 2.46 0.33 23.06
CA ALA A 97 2.80 -1.09 22.81
C ALA A 97 1.73 -2.05 23.34
N SER A 98 0.94 -1.65 24.35
CA SER A 98 -0.21 -2.42 24.81
C SER A 98 -1.49 -2.18 23.98
N GLY A 99 -1.40 -1.35 22.93
CA GLY A 99 -2.50 -1.05 22.00
C GLY A 99 -3.32 0.18 22.37
N SER A 100 -2.95 0.92 23.42
CA SER A 100 -3.70 2.12 23.82
C SER A 100 -3.57 3.21 22.76
N GLY A 101 -4.67 3.85 22.39
CA GLY A 101 -4.68 4.96 21.43
C GLY A 101 -4.57 4.54 19.95
N PHE A 102 -4.28 3.28 19.65
CA PHE A 102 -4.32 2.75 18.29
C PHE A 102 -5.74 2.37 17.87
N PHE A 103 -6.02 2.52 16.58
CA PHE A 103 -7.21 2.00 15.93
C PHE A 103 -6.87 1.41 14.56
N ASP A 104 -7.71 0.50 14.08
CA ASP A 104 -7.63 -0.01 12.72
C ASP A 104 -7.99 1.10 11.74
N CYS A 105 -7.14 1.30 10.74
CA CYS A 105 -7.37 2.29 9.70
C CYS A 105 -7.11 1.72 8.31
N GLY A 106 -7.80 2.30 7.33
CA GLY A 106 -7.69 1.92 5.93
C GLY A 106 -7.25 3.09 5.04
N SER A 107 -7.35 2.89 3.73
CA SER A 107 -7.05 3.91 2.72
C SER A 107 -7.73 5.24 2.99
N ARG A 108 -8.99 5.25 3.45
CA ARG A 108 -9.74 6.49 3.70
C ARG A 108 -9.08 7.39 4.75
N ASP A 109 -8.40 6.78 5.72
CA ASP A 109 -7.80 7.48 6.85
C ASP A 109 -6.39 7.97 6.51
N VAL A 110 -5.63 7.22 5.70
CA VAL A 110 -4.20 7.49 5.45
C VAL A 110 -3.89 7.97 4.04
N PHE A 111 -4.67 7.56 3.03
CA PHE A 111 -4.42 7.90 1.63
C PHE A 111 -5.10 9.23 1.28
N GLN A 112 -4.34 10.15 0.68
CA GLN A 112 -4.85 11.44 0.21
C GLN A 112 -5.00 11.46 -1.30
N SER A 113 -3.94 11.17 -2.04
CA SER A 113 -3.95 11.19 -3.50
C SER A 113 -2.71 10.49 -4.06
N VAL A 114 -2.80 10.02 -5.30
CA VAL A 114 -1.64 9.64 -6.10
C VAL A 114 -1.57 10.48 -7.37
N SER A 115 -0.36 10.81 -7.80
CA SER A 115 -0.11 11.45 -9.09
C SER A 115 1.15 10.88 -9.71
N ILE A 116 1.23 10.87 -11.04
CA ILE A 116 2.44 10.48 -11.76
C ILE A 116 2.96 11.73 -12.48
N HIS A 117 4.19 12.13 -12.15
CA HIS A 117 4.88 13.25 -12.77
C HIS A 117 6.29 12.81 -13.17
N ASP A 118 6.62 12.93 -14.46
CA ASP A 118 7.93 12.57 -15.01
C ASP A 118 8.37 11.13 -14.64
N GLY A 119 7.42 10.19 -14.68
CA GLY A 119 7.64 8.79 -14.29
C GLY A 119 7.69 8.54 -12.78
N THR A 120 7.58 9.57 -11.95
CA THR A 120 7.56 9.42 -10.49
C THR A 120 6.13 9.33 -9.98
N ALA A 121 5.76 8.21 -9.36
CA ALA A 121 4.53 8.05 -8.60
C ALA A 121 4.67 8.75 -7.25
N ARG A 122 4.01 9.90 -7.09
CA ARG A 122 3.94 10.65 -5.83
C ARG A 122 2.68 10.25 -5.07
N ILE A 123 2.88 9.60 -3.92
CA ILE A 123 1.84 9.08 -3.04
C ILE A 123 1.73 10.04 -1.85
N ASN A 124 0.69 10.88 -1.84
CA ASN A 124 0.44 11.79 -0.72
C ASN A 124 -0.43 11.11 0.34
N LEU A 125 -0.01 11.26 1.59
CA LEU A 125 -0.64 10.68 2.77
C LEU A 125 -1.22 11.77 3.68
N LYS A 126 -2.28 11.39 4.41
CA LYS A 126 -2.94 12.20 5.43
C LYS A 126 -2.27 12.14 6.80
N GLY A 127 -1.19 11.37 6.95
CA GLY A 127 -0.48 11.19 8.20
C GLY A 127 0.92 10.62 8.01
N MET A 128 1.76 10.78 9.04
CA MET A 128 3.15 10.35 8.99
C MET A 128 3.26 8.86 9.31
N PRO A 129 3.80 8.03 8.40
CA PRO A 129 4.10 6.65 8.74
C PRO A 129 5.33 6.59 9.66
N ALA A 130 5.22 5.85 10.75
CA ALA A 130 6.27 5.67 11.75
C ALA A 130 6.47 4.19 12.10
N ALA A 131 7.70 3.84 12.50
CA ALA A 131 8.12 2.49 12.83
C ALA A 131 9.00 2.46 14.08
N ALA A 132 9.16 1.30 14.72
CA ALA A 132 10.14 1.13 15.80
C ALA A 132 11.54 0.83 15.24
N THR A 133 11.60 0.18 14.06
CA THR A 133 12.84 -0.31 13.47
C THR A 133 12.86 -0.10 11.96
N SER A 134 14.05 -0.07 11.36
CA SER A 134 14.24 -0.07 9.91
C SER A 134 13.65 -1.31 9.23
N GLY A 135 13.62 -2.46 9.91
CA GLY A 135 12.99 -3.69 9.42
C GLY A 135 11.48 -3.53 9.28
N GLN A 136 10.80 -2.97 10.29
CA GLN A 136 9.38 -2.65 10.22
C GLN A 136 9.10 -1.63 9.11
N TRP A 137 9.92 -0.58 8.99
CA TRP A 137 9.81 0.38 7.89
C TRP A 137 9.91 -0.28 6.51
N GLN A 138 10.87 -1.18 6.32
CA GLN A 138 11.05 -1.93 5.07
C GLN A 138 9.85 -2.84 4.76
N GLN A 139 9.21 -3.41 5.78
CA GLN A 139 7.99 -4.23 5.60
C GLN A 139 6.80 -3.43 5.08
N PHE A 140 6.76 -2.14 5.37
CA PHE A 140 5.80 -1.22 4.77
C PHE A 140 6.26 -0.76 3.39
N TRP A 141 7.49 -0.23 3.29
CA TRP A 141 7.96 0.45 2.09
C TRP A 141 8.17 -0.48 0.89
N ILE A 142 8.78 -1.65 1.08
CA ILE A 142 9.12 -2.55 -0.03
C ILE A 142 7.88 -3.05 -0.78
N PRO A 143 6.82 -3.57 -0.11
CA PRO A 143 5.63 -4.02 -0.81
C PRO A 143 4.84 -2.87 -1.46
N LEU A 144 4.76 -1.70 -0.81
CA LEU A 144 4.14 -0.50 -1.39
C LEU A 144 4.85 -0.10 -2.70
N LYS A 145 6.19 -0.06 -2.66
CA LYS A 145 7.02 0.28 -3.81
C LYS A 145 6.82 -0.71 -4.96
N ARG A 146 6.83 -2.03 -4.68
CA ARG A 146 6.58 -3.06 -5.71
C ARG A 146 5.18 -2.99 -6.31
N THR A 147 4.18 -2.69 -5.50
CA THR A 147 2.80 -2.46 -5.97
C THR A 147 2.74 -1.28 -6.94
N SER A 148 3.60 -0.27 -6.77
CA SER A 148 3.63 0.92 -7.63
C SER A 148 4.49 0.76 -8.88
N GLU A 149 5.62 0.05 -8.79
CA GLU A 149 6.59 -0.09 -9.90
C GLU A 149 6.17 -1.09 -10.98
N GLN A 150 5.05 -1.79 -10.81
CA GLN A 150 4.53 -2.69 -11.85
C GLN A 150 3.93 -1.95 -13.04
N PHE A 151 3.63 -0.65 -12.90
CA PHE A 151 3.01 0.15 -13.94
C PHE A 151 4.10 0.78 -14.81
N ASP A 152 4.07 0.54 -16.12
CA ASP A 152 5.10 1.02 -17.07
C ASP A 152 5.32 2.54 -17.06
N THR A 153 4.33 3.29 -16.58
CA THR A 153 4.40 4.75 -16.41
C THR A 153 5.15 5.19 -15.15
N VAL A 154 5.57 4.25 -14.29
CA VAL A 154 6.22 4.49 -13.00
C VAL A 154 7.66 3.97 -13.03
N SER A 155 8.62 4.88 -13.00
CA SER A 155 10.06 4.61 -12.90
C SER A 155 10.63 4.89 -11.50
N ALA A 156 9.90 5.64 -10.67
CA ALA A 156 10.26 5.96 -9.29
C ALA A 156 9.02 6.13 -8.41
N VAL A 157 9.18 5.96 -7.10
CA VAL A 157 8.10 6.11 -6.11
C VAL A 157 8.56 7.08 -5.03
N GLN A 158 7.71 8.08 -4.74
CA GLN A 158 7.90 9.04 -3.66
C GLN A 158 6.70 8.99 -2.71
N LEU A 159 6.99 8.87 -1.42
CA LEU A 159 5.98 8.98 -0.37
C LEU A 159 6.03 10.38 0.22
N GLN A 160 4.88 11.03 0.33
CA GLN A 160 4.80 12.42 0.73
C GLN A 160 3.72 12.64 1.80
N VAL A 161 3.97 13.59 2.70
CA VAL A 161 2.99 14.10 3.67
C VAL A 161 3.02 15.62 3.57
N GLY A 162 1.89 16.23 3.22
CA GLY A 162 1.82 17.68 3.01
C GLY A 162 2.78 18.20 1.92
N GLY A 163 3.14 17.35 0.95
CA GLY A 163 4.07 17.68 -0.13
C GLY A 163 5.56 17.54 0.22
N ALA A 164 5.91 17.16 1.45
CA ALA A 164 7.29 16.84 1.85
C ALA A 164 7.57 15.34 1.75
N ASP A 165 8.77 14.98 1.31
CA ASP A 165 9.18 13.59 1.18
C ASP A 165 9.34 12.93 2.57
N VAL A 166 8.82 11.71 2.67
CA VAL A 166 8.88 10.92 3.91
C VAL A 166 10.06 9.97 3.84
N LEU A 167 10.99 10.10 4.79
CA LEU A 167 12.12 9.18 4.96
C LEU A 167 11.82 8.06 5.97
N GLY A 168 10.70 8.17 6.68
CA GLY A 168 10.25 7.29 7.77
C GLY A 168 10.34 8.00 9.11
N GLY A 169 9.27 7.88 9.93
CA GLY A 169 9.24 8.39 11.30
C GLY A 169 9.62 7.33 12.34
N GLU A 170 10.11 7.76 13.49
CA GLU A 170 10.36 6.90 14.66
C GLU A 170 9.27 7.07 15.73
N GLY A 171 9.15 6.08 16.62
CA GLY A 171 8.40 6.23 17.88
C GLY A 171 7.10 5.44 17.97
N CYS A 172 6.71 4.70 16.94
CA CYS A 172 5.64 3.71 17.06
C CYS A 172 6.21 2.31 17.36
N PRO A 173 5.63 1.53 18.29
CA PRO A 173 6.09 0.18 18.61
C PRO A 173 5.89 -0.86 17.48
N THR A 174 5.08 -0.48 16.49
CA THR A 174 4.79 -1.23 15.26
C THR A 174 4.76 -0.22 14.11
N MET A 175 4.60 -0.68 12.87
CA MET A 175 4.25 0.22 11.78
C MET A 175 2.90 0.89 12.06
N CYS A 176 2.88 2.22 12.07
CA CYS A 176 1.66 3.00 12.32
C CYS A 176 1.60 4.23 11.42
N PHE A 177 0.44 4.87 11.35
CA PHE A 177 0.27 6.23 10.83
C PHE A 177 -0.15 7.17 11.96
N ILE A 178 0.64 8.21 12.17
CA ILE A 178 0.33 9.29 13.08
C ILE A 178 -0.53 10.30 12.30
N LEU A 179 -1.78 10.46 12.70
CA LEU A 179 -2.73 11.37 12.03
C LEU A 179 -2.78 12.72 12.76
N PRO A 180 -2.86 13.84 12.02
CA PRO A 180 -2.92 15.17 12.60
C PRO A 180 -4.17 15.34 13.47
N LYS A 181 -4.02 16.04 14.60
CA LYS A 181 -5.13 16.27 15.54
C LYS A 181 -6.34 16.97 14.89
N THR A 182 -6.08 17.86 13.96
CA THR A 182 -7.09 18.68 13.27
C THR A 182 -7.80 17.94 12.14
N GLY A 183 -7.34 16.74 11.77
CA GLY A 183 -7.83 15.99 10.61
C GLY A 183 -7.30 16.50 9.26
N SER A 184 -6.45 17.53 9.26
CA SER A 184 -5.78 18.07 8.07
C SER A 184 -4.27 18.13 8.30
N VAL A 185 -3.49 17.72 7.31
CA VAL A 185 -2.04 17.89 7.32
C VAL A 185 -1.72 19.37 7.10
N ASP A 186 -1.18 20.03 8.12
CA ASP A 186 -0.66 21.39 8.04
C ASP A 186 0.88 21.41 8.10
N GLN A 187 1.48 22.57 7.84
CA GLN A 187 2.94 22.68 7.80
C GLN A 187 3.58 22.40 9.17
N ALA A 188 2.91 22.74 10.28
CA ALA A 188 3.44 22.49 11.62
C ALA A 188 3.51 20.99 11.93
N PHE A 189 2.52 20.22 11.45
CA PHE A 189 2.55 18.77 11.48
C PHE A 189 3.72 18.24 10.64
N VAL A 190 3.86 18.68 9.38
CA VAL A 190 4.96 18.23 8.51
C VAL A 190 6.32 18.50 9.14
N ASP A 191 6.57 19.75 9.56
CA ASP A 191 7.85 20.20 10.11
C ASP A 191 8.27 19.39 11.34
N ARG A 192 7.32 18.94 12.15
CA ARG A 192 7.59 18.14 13.36
C ARG A 192 8.14 16.75 13.03
N TRP A 193 7.73 16.19 11.90
CA TRP A 193 7.98 14.79 11.55
C TRP A 193 9.01 14.60 10.45
N THR A 194 9.49 15.69 9.84
CA THR A 194 10.54 15.67 8.81
C THR A 194 11.87 16.29 9.28
N GLN A 195 11.98 16.66 10.56
CA GLN A 195 13.22 17.12 11.21
C GLN A 195 14.04 15.95 11.73
#